data_AF-A0A089YPH9-F1
#
_entry.id   AF-A0A089YPH9-F1
#
_cell.length_a   1.000
_cell.length_b   1.000
_cell.length_c   1.000
_cell.angle_alpha   90.00
_cell.angle_beta   90.00
_cell.angle_gamma   90.00
#
_symmetry.space_group_name_H-M   'P 1'
#
loop_
_entity.id
_entity.type
_entity.pdbx_description
1 polymer ?
#
loop_
_entity_poly.entity_id
_entity_poly.type
_entity_poly.pdbx_seq_one_letter_code
_entity_poly.pdbx_strand_id
1 'polypeptide(L)'
;MVKDIEKAVRHAKAAFDDMTQEELDEWNLINDKEHREQYQDFIDGYKQETCYLCGKDFKTVSRDDPCVHWLLRRGKFRTKDIKLVTAKFGYHNICAYLRWCANAERIAVNINDLTEEAPAGKVLSSTIKWKNIEWSFDCSPNDFAGHGGAHSNFPHYHFQMRIDGRQFINFNDYHLPFSDFDLVQMRLSQEPGVHSDYGAHGFGMQDAMHADPADIINYTNPTDDESDSVFNIQTMVMAPDNPIRGEEIIAAFEESKRTGRTMAAIFRERFAGSSVQVQTVVSPSDNVPQITSRTEHKPR
;
A
#
# COMPACT_ATOMS: atom_id res chain seq x y z
N MET A 1 26.99 -3.37 11.04
CA MET A 1 25.60 -3.30 10.56
C MET A 1 24.92 -2.01 11.01
N VAL A 2 24.33 -1.88 12.21
CA VAL A 2 23.59 -0.65 12.62
C VAL A 2 24.42 0.65 12.50
N LYS A 3 25.68 0.64 12.94
CA LYS A 3 26.58 1.81 12.79
C LYS A 3 26.90 2.16 11.34
N ASP A 4 26.87 1.17 10.45
CA ASP A 4 27.15 1.34 9.01
C ASP A 4 25.91 1.88 8.29
N ILE A 5 24.70 1.43 8.68
CA ILE A 5 23.42 1.98 8.20
C ILE A 5 23.29 3.45 8.58
N GLU A 6 23.50 3.80 9.86
CA GLU A 6 23.44 5.20 10.31
C GLU A 6 24.47 6.09 9.61
N LYS A 7 25.64 5.54 9.23
CA LYS A 7 26.62 6.27 8.43
C LYS A 7 26.12 6.46 6.99
N ALA A 8 25.56 5.44 6.37
CA ALA A 8 24.99 5.51 5.02
C ALA A 8 23.85 6.53 4.94
N VAL A 9 22.92 6.51 5.92
CA VAL A 9 21.81 7.45 6.04
C VAL A 9 22.32 8.88 6.17
N ARG A 10 23.31 9.13 7.05
CA ARG A 10 23.91 10.48 7.18
C ARG A 10 24.56 10.96 5.90
N HIS A 11 25.26 10.09 5.18
CA HIS A 11 25.89 10.44 3.91
C HIS A 11 24.85 10.74 2.83
N ALA A 12 23.80 9.92 2.72
CA ALA A 12 22.71 10.15 1.77
C ALA A 12 21.98 11.46 2.07
N LYS A 13 21.65 11.72 3.34
CA LYS A 13 21.03 12.97 3.76
C LYS A 13 21.89 14.19 3.44
N ALA A 14 23.19 14.15 3.79
CA ALA A 14 24.09 15.25 3.47
C ALA A 14 24.16 15.52 1.96
N ALA A 15 24.15 14.46 1.13
CA ALA A 15 24.11 14.62 -0.31
C ALA A 15 22.82 15.29 -0.81
N PHE A 16 21.65 14.95 -0.23
CA PHE A 16 20.39 15.61 -0.57
C PHE A 16 20.33 17.06 -0.05
N ASP A 17 20.83 17.33 1.15
CA ASP A 17 20.86 18.68 1.74
C ASP A 17 21.77 19.64 0.95
N ASP A 18 22.79 19.11 0.27
CA ASP A 18 23.71 19.86 -0.59
C ASP A 18 23.15 20.11 -2.01
N MET A 19 22.07 19.43 -2.41
CA MET A 19 21.44 19.62 -3.73
C MET A 19 20.57 20.88 -3.76
N THR A 20 20.60 21.56 -4.91
CA THR A 20 19.65 22.62 -5.24
C THR A 20 18.25 22.04 -5.52
N GLN A 21 17.22 22.89 -5.47
CA GLN A 21 15.87 22.45 -5.83
C GLN A 21 15.79 21.93 -7.27
N GLU A 22 16.52 22.54 -8.21
CA GLU A 22 16.55 22.09 -9.60
C GLU A 22 17.16 20.68 -9.73
N GLU A 23 18.23 20.38 -8.98
CA GLU A 23 18.85 19.04 -8.96
C GLU A 23 17.92 18.00 -8.31
N LEU A 24 17.21 18.38 -7.24
CA LEU A 24 16.20 17.51 -6.61
C LEU A 24 15.04 17.21 -7.57
N ASP A 25 14.55 18.22 -8.29
CA ASP A 25 13.45 18.06 -9.25
C ASP A 25 13.89 17.19 -10.44
N GLU A 26 15.12 17.37 -10.94
CA GLU A 26 15.70 16.51 -11.98
C GLU A 26 15.84 15.06 -11.50
N TRP A 27 16.34 14.86 -10.28
CA TRP A 27 16.48 13.53 -9.69
C TRP A 27 15.13 12.83 -9.52
N ASN A 28 14.13 13.54 -9.00
CA ASN A 28 12.76 13.04 -8.87
C ASN A 28 12.15 12.69 -10.22
N LEU A 29 12.39 13.51 -11.26
CA LEU A 29 11.90 13.25 -12.62
C LEU A 29 12.54 12.00 -13.22
N ILE A 30 13.85 11.81 -13.04
CA ILE A 30 14.56 10.61 -13.50
C ILE A 30 14.01 9.37 -12.78
N ASN A 31 13.86 9.44 -11.45
CA ASN A 31 13.32 8.33 -10.66
C ASN A 31 11.88 7.96 -11.08
N ASP A 32 11.00 8.95 -11.26
CA ASP A 32 9.63 8.74 -11.74
C ASP A 32 9.60 8.13 -13.15
N LYS A 33 10.49 8.60 -14.06
CA LYS A 33 10.60 8.05 -15.39
C LYS A 33 11.04 6.58 -15.37
N GLU A 34 12.07 6.24 -14.61
CA GLU A 34 12.54 4.85 -14.46
C GLU A 34 11.44 3.95 -13.88
N HIS A 35 10.71 4.43 -12.88
CA HIS A 35 9.58 3.70 -12.30
C HIS A 35 8.46 3.46 -13.32
N ARG A 36 8.14 4.44 -14.16
CA ARG A 36 7.13 4.29 -15.22
C ARG A 36 7.55 3.29 -16.29
N GLU A 37 8.82 3.31 -16.70
CA GLU A 37 9.37 2.34 -17.66
C GLU A 37 9.31 0.91 -17.09
N GLN A 38 9.74 0.71 -15.84
CA GLN A 38 9.65 -0.59 -15.18
C GLN A 38 8.20 -1.05 -14.99
N TYR A 39 7.28 -0.14 -14.65
CA TYR A 39 5.87 -0.49 -14.52
C TYR A 39 5.26 -0.86 -15.87
N GLN A 40 5.67 -0.21 -16.96
CA GLN A 40 5.22 -0.56 -18.31
C GLN A 40 5.63 -2.00 -18.67
N ASP A 41 6.89 -2.37 -18.42
CA ASP A 41 7.37 -3.75 -18.59
C ASP A 41 6.61 -4.74 -17.70
N PHE A 42 6.34 -4.34 -16.45
CA PHE A 42 5.51 -5.11 -15.52
C PHE A 42 4.12 -5.36 -16.08
N ILE A 43 3.39 -4.32 -16.49
CA ILE A 43 1.98 -4.45 -16.87
C ILE A 43 1.83 -5.21 -18.19
N ASP A 44 2.78 -5.06 -19.11
CA ASP A 44 2.80 -5.80 -20.37
C ASP A 44 3.09 -7.29 -20.15
N GLY A 45 4.04 -7.62 -19.27
CA GLY A 45 4.27 -8.99 -18.82
C GLY A 45 3.08 -9.57 -18.05
N TYR A 46 2.51 -8.79 -17.13
CA TYR A 46 1.41 -9.19 -16.27
C TYR A 46 0.16 -9.60 -17.06
N LYS A 47 -0.19 -8.83 -18.10
CA LYS A 47 -1.28 -9.15 -19.05
C LYS A 47 -1.05 -10.46 -19.82
N GLN A 48 0.22 -10.86 -19.98
CA GLN A 48 0.64 -12.08 -20.67
C GLN A 48 0.99 -13.22 -19.69
N GLU A 49 0.62 -13.10 -18.41
CA GLU A 49 0.98 -14.04 -17.33
C GLU A 49 2.50 -14.34 -17.25
N THR A 50 3.34 -13.35 -17.56
CA THR A 50 4.80 -13.43 -17.57
C THR A 50 5.42 -12.43 -16.59
N CYS A 51 6.43 -12.84 -15.84
CA CYS A 51 7.13 -11.98 -14.89
C CYS A 51 8.17 -11.11 -15.60
N TYR A 52 8.03 -9.79 -15.52
CA TYR A 52 9.00 -8.84 -16.09
C TYR A 52 10.41 -8.96 -15.52
N LEU A 53 10.56 -9.39 -14.26
CA LEU A 53 11.87 -9.51 -13.59
C LEU A 53 12.70 -10.70 -14.08
N CYS A 54 12.07 -11.78 -14.55
CA CYS A 54 12.80 -12.98 -14.98
C CYS A 54 12.43 -13.47 -16.39
N GLY A 55 11.48 -12.82 -17.06
CA GLY A 55 10.98 -13.18 -18.39
C GLY A 55 10.24 -14.52 -18.46
N LYS A 56 9.94 -15.16 -17.32
CA LYS A 56 9.31 -16.49 -17.26
C LYS A 56 7.81 -16.38 -16.96
N ASP A 57 7.04 -17.34 -17.47
CA ASP A 57 5.62 -17.53 -17.14
C ASP A 57 5.43 -17.67 -15.61
N PHE A 58 4.37 -17.09 -15.07
CA PHE A 58 4.05 -17.11 -13.64
C PHE A 58 3.99 -18.53 -13.03
N LYS A 59 3.71 -19.57 -13.82
CA LYS A 59 3.72 -20.97 -13.37
C LYS A 59 5.12 -21.57 -13.23
N THR A 60 6.14 -20.90 -13.76
CA THR A 60 7.53 -21.38 -13.76
C THR A 60 8.17 -21.17 -12.39
N VAL A 61 8.63 -22.25 -11.78
CA VAL A 61 9.37 -22.24 -10.51
C VAL A 61 10.71 -22.93 -10.73
N SER A 62 11.81 -22.20 -10.56
CA SER A 62 13.19 -22.65 -10.81
C SER A 62 14.07 -22.37 -9.60
N ARG A 63 14.43 -23.39 -8.82
CA ARG A 63 15.25 -23.19 -7.61
C ARG A 63 16.62 -22.58 -7.89
N ASP A 64 17.14 -22.78 -9.10
CA ASP A 64 18.42 -22.21 -9.56
C ASP A 64 18.30 -20.71 -9.92
N ASP A 65 17.07 -20.22 -10.11
CA ASP A 65 16.80 -18.81 -10.38
C ASP A 65 15.50 -18.37 -9.70
N PRO A 66 15.55 -18.10 -8.38
CA PRO A 66 14.40 -17.65 -7.61
C PRO A 66 13.82 -16.33 -8.13
N CYS A 67 12.50 -16.17 -8.01
CA CYS A 67 11.82 -14.95 -8.42
C CYS A 67 10.60 -14.66 -7.53
N VAL A 68 10.30 -13.38 -7.35
CA VAL A 68 9.17 -12.89 -6.54
C VAL A 68 7.81 -13.34 -7.07
N HIS A 69 7.67 -13.59 -8.38
CA HIS A 69 6.38 -14.05 -8.95
C HIS A 69 5.92 -15.40 -8.39
N TRP A 70 6.79 -16.17 -7.73
CA TRP A 70 6.41 -17.40 -7.05
C TRP A 70 5.36 -17.18 -5.96
N LEU A 71 5.34 -15.98 -5.38
CA LEU A 71 4.35 -15.55 -4.39
C LEU A 71 2.94 -15.43 -4.96
N LEU A 72 2.79 -15.34 -6.30
CA LEU A 72 1.49 -15.42 -6.98
C LEU A 72 0.93 -16.84 -7.00
N ARG A 73 1.74 -17.83 -6.57
CA ARG A 73 1.39 -19.25 -6.43
C ARG A 73 0.77 -19.93 -7.66
N ARG A 74 0.99 -19.36 -8.85
CA ARG A 74 0.59 -19.95 -10.15
C ARG A 74 1.37 -21.21 -10.50
N GLY A 75 2.56 -21.37 -9.92
CA GLY A 75 3.40 -22.57 -10.02
C GLY A 75 3.44 -23.42 -8.75
N LYS A 76 4.30 -24.45 -8.72
CA LYS A 76 4.46 -25.36 -7.57
C LYS A 76 5.36 -24.79 -6.45
N PHE A 77 5.12 -23.53 -6.07
CA PHE A 77 5.84 -22.88 -4.96
C PHE A 77 5.53 -23.60 -3.64
N ARG A 78 6.57 -23.81 -2.82
CA ARG A 78 6.48 -24.42 -1.48
C ARG A 78 6.92 -23.41 -0.44
N THR A 79 6.32 -23.45 0.74
CA THR A 79 6.59 -22.52 1.85
C THR A 79 8.08 -22.36 2.15
N LYS A 80 8.82 -23.47 2.27
CA LYS A 80 10.28 -23.46 2.53
C LYS A 80 11.13 -22.75 1.48
N ASP A 81 10.62 -22.62 0.26
CA ASP A 81 11.32 -21.97 -0.84
C ASP A 81 11.22 -20.43 -0.75
N ILE A 82 10.46 -19.86 0.21
CA ILE A 82 10.41 -18.40 0.48
C ILE A 82 11.80 -17.82 0.75
N LYS A 83 12.65 -18.56 1.48
CA LYS A 83 14.02 -18.13 1.80
C LYS A 83 14.88 -17.92 0.56
N LEU A 84 14.58 -18.63 -0.54
CA LEU A 84 15.29 -18.44 -1.81
C LEU A 84 14.87 -17.14 -2.49
N VAL A 85 13.59 -16.78 -2.39
CA VAL A 85 13.07 -15.50 -2.90
C VAL A 85 13.67 -14.34 -2.10
N THR A 86 13.61 -14.40 -0.77
CA THR A 86 14.09 -13.33 0.11
C THR A 86 15.62 -13.21 0.19
N ALA A 87 16.35 -14.23 -0.25
CA ALA A 87 17.80 -14.13 -0.42
C ALA A 87 18.20 -13.34 -1.67
N LYS A 88 17.31 -13.26 -2.68
CA LYS A 88 17.55 -12.55 -3.94
C LYS A 88 16.87 -11.18 -4.00
N PHE A 89 15.71 -11.03 -3.36
CA PHE A 89 14.92 -9.81 -3.34
C PHE A 89 14.72 -9.34 -1.91
N GLY A 90 15.02 -8.06 -1.65
CA GLY A 90 14.76 -7.43 -0.36
C GLY A 90 13.26 -7.25 -0.09
N TYR A 91 12.94 -6.89 1.15
CA TYR A 91 11.56 -6.57 1.55
C TYR A 91 10.93 -5.54 0.62
N HIS A 92 11.64 -4.45 0.31
CA HIS A 92 11.11 -3.36 -0.49
C HIS A 92 10.75 -3.81 -1.91
N ASN A 93 11.63 -4.59 -2.57
CA ASN A 93 11.35 -5.14 -3.91
C ASN A 93 10.17 -6.12 -3.89
N ILE A 94 10.07 -6.96 -2.86
CA ILE A 94 8.96 -7.90 -2.71
C ILE A 94 7.65 -7.13 -2.53
N CYS A 95 7.62 -6.17 -1.60
CA CYS A 95 6.43 -5.37 -1.32
C CYS A 95 5.98 -4.58 -2.55
N ALA A 96 6.91 -3.91 -3.26
CA ALA A 96 6.62 -3.19 -4.50
C ALA A 96 5.96 -4.10 -5.55
N TYR A 97 6.54 -5.28 -5.83
CA TYR A 97 5.99 -6.23 -6.81
C TYR A 97 4.57 -6.67 -6.45
N LEU A 98 4.33 -7.02 -5.18
CA LEU A 98 3.01 -7.47 -4.72
C LEU A 98 1.97 -6.35 -4.77
N ARG A 99 2.36 -5.11 -4.42
CA ARG A 99 1.51 -3.91 -4.57
C ARG A 99 1.15 -3.67 -6.03
N TRP A 100 2.11 -3.79 -6.95
CA TRP A 100 1.82 -3.66 -8.38
C TRP A 100 0.85 -4.72 -8.88
N CYS A 101 0.97 -5.98 -8.44
CA CYS A 101 -0.02 -7.02 -8.74
C CYS A 101 -1.41 -6.67 -8.20
N ALA A 102 -1.50 -6.20 -6.95
CA ALA A 102 -2.77 -5.79 -6.32
C ALA A 102 -3.43 -4.61 -7.06
N ASN A 103 -2.63 -3.59 -7.39
CA ASN A 103 -3.09 -2.38 -8.09
C ASN A 103 -3.39 -2.60 -9.57
N ALA A 104 -2.78 -3.60 -10.21
CA ALA A 104 -3.17 -4.02 -11.56
C ALA A 104 -4.59 -4.61 -11.62
N GLU A 105 -5.09 -5.13 -10.49
CA GLU A 105 -6.48 -5.54 -10.37
C GLU A 105 -7.36 -4.35 -9.99
N ARG A 106 -7.05 -3.69 -8.86
CA ARG A 106 -7.78 -2.51 -8.36
C ARG A 106 -6.85 -1.61 -7.54
N ILE A 107 -6.74 -0.35 -7.96
CA ILE A 107 -5.85 0.64 -7.35
C ILE A 107 -6.26 0.92 -5.89
N ALA A 108 -5.26 0.96 -4.99
CA ALA A 108 -5.33 1.31 -3.57
C ALA A 108 -6.12 0.33 -2.67
N VAL A 109 -7.34 -0.02 -3.06
CA VAL A 109 -8.30 -0.76 -2.22
C VAL A 109 -7.81 -2.14 -1.80
N ASN A 110 -6.93 -2.77 -2.58
CA ASN A 110 -6.39 -4.08 -2.27
C ASN A 110 -5.17 -4.03 -1.31
N ILE A 111 -4.76 -2.85 -0.84
CA ILE A 111 -3.57 -2.67 -0.01
C ILE A 111 -3.98 -1.88 1.23
N ASN A 112 -3.92 -2.53 2.39
CA ASN A 112 -4.08 -1.85 3.66
C ASN A 112 -2.73 -1.69 4.35
N ASP A 113 -2.29 -0.44 4.42
CA ASP A 113 -1.08 0.03 5.08
C ASP A 113 -1.37 1.25 5.96
N LEU A 114 -2.63 1.43 6.38
CA LEU A 114 -3.06 2.53 7.22
C LEU A 114 -2.38 2.49 8.59
N THR A 115 -1.72 3.57 8.95
CA THR A 115 -1.01 3.71 10.23
C THR A 115 -1.97 3.69 11.42
N GLU A 116 -3.20 4.15 11.24
CA GLU A 116 -4.26 4.18 12.25
C GLU A 116 -4.86 2.79 12.51
N GLU A 117 -4.80 1.90 11.53
CA GLU A 117 -5.26 0.51 11.65
C GLU A 117 -4.13 -0.46 12.06
N ALA A 118 -2.87 -0.03 11.91
CA ALA A 118 -1.72 -0.81 12.32
C ALA A 118 -1.72 -1.04 13.84
N PRO A 119 -1.38 -2.25 14.33
CA PRO A 119 -1.21 -2.48 15.76
C PRO A 119 -0.21 -1.50 16.36
N ALA A 120 -0.51 -0.99 17.56
CA ALA A 120 0.30 0.04 18.20
C ALA A 120 1.77 -0.38 18.34
N GLY A 121 2.67 0.56 18.01
CA GLY A 121 4.11 0.37 18.17
C GLY A 121 4.77 -0.56 17.17
N LYS A 122 4.13 -0.86 16.02
CA LYS A 122 4.76 -1.58 14.91
C LYS A 122 5.62 -0.64 14.06
N VAL A 123 6.74 -1.16 13.55
CA VAL A 123 7.57 -0.49 12.53
C VAL A 123 7.00 -0.75 11.13
N LEU A 124 6.43 -1.94 10.93
CA LEU A 124 5.78 -2.34 9.70
C LEU A 124 4.53 -3.15 10.05
N SER A 125 3.40 -2.77 9.45
CA SER A 125 2.19 -3.58 9.46
C SER A 125 1.39 -3.28 8.20
N SER A 126 1.19 -4.27 7.35
CA SER A 126 0.37 -4.10 6.14
C SER A 126 -0.18 -5.42 5.65
N THR A 127 -1.26 -5.37 4.89
CA THR A 127 -1.86 -6.52 4.19
C THR A 127 -2.19 -6.14 2.76
N ILE A 128 -1.72 -6.96 1.82
CA ILE A 128 -1.93 -6.81 0.38
C ILE A 128 -2.77 -8.00 -0.09
N LYS A 129 -3.85 -7.74 -0.79
CA LYS A 129 -4.73 -8.74 -1.39
C LYS A 129 -4.56 -8.76 -2.90
N TRP A 130 -4.52 -9.95 -3.47
CA TRP A 130 -4.51 -10.14 -4.91
C TRP A 130 -5.29 -11.40 -5.26
N LYS A 131 -6.44 -11.22 -5.93
CA LYS A 131 -7.37 -12.30 -6.25
C LYS A 131 -7.74 -13.07 -4.97
N ASN A 132 -7.33 -14.32 -4.87
CA ASN A 132 -7.56 -15.19 -3.72
C ASN A 132 -6.37 -15.29 -2.76
N ILE A 133 -5.32 -14.50 -2.95
CA ILE A 133 -4.10 -14.50 -2.14
C ILE A 133 -4.06 -13.25 -1.27
N GLU A 134 -3.63 -13.41 -0.02
CA GLU A 134 -3.31 -12.31 0.89
C GLU A 134 -1.88 -12.47 1.39
N TRP A 135 -1.13 -11.37 1.37
CA TRP A 135 0.22 -11.26 1.91
C TRP A 135 0.22 -10.21 3.01
N SER A 136 0.66 -10.59 4.20
CA SER A 136 0.75 -9.67 5.34
C SER A 136 2.18 -9.58 5.84
N PHE A 137 2.59 -8.38 6.18
CA PHE A 137 3.92 -8.06 6.70
C PHE A 137 3.80 -7.49 8.11
N ASP A 138 4.69 -7.92 9.00
CA ASP A 138 4.73 -7.44 10.39
C ASP A 138 6.18 -7.30 10.86
N CYS A 139 6.49 -6.18 11.51
CA CYS A 139 7.76 -5.94 12.18
C CYS A 139 7.54 -5.10 13.43
N SER A 140 7.93 -5.61 14.59
CA SER A 140 8.05 -4.81 15.81
C SER A 140 9.40 -4.08 15.86
N PRO A 141 9.56 -3.08 16.76
CA PRO A 141 10.85 -2.41 16.99
C PRO A 141 11.94 -3.39 17.43
N ASN A 142 11.59 -4.43 18.17
CA ASN A 142 12.53 -5.48 18.57
C ASN A 142 12.96 -6.32 17.36
N ASP A 143 12.02 -6.72 16.49
CA ASP A 143 12.33 -7.45 15.24
C ASP A 143 13.25 -6.61 14.35
N PHE A 144 12.98 -5.30 14.27
CA PHE A 144 13.78 -4.33 13.49
C PHE A 144 15.19 -4.12 14.07
N ALA A 145 15.34 -4.08 15.40
CA ALA A 145 16.66 -4.00 16.03
C ALA A 145 17.44 -5.33 15.93
N GLY A 146 16.72 -6.45 15.73
CA GLY A 146 17.21 -7.79 15.93
C GLY A 146 17.15 -8.18 17.41
N HIS A 147 16.53 -9.32 17.72
CA HIS A 147 16.38 -9.79 19.10
C HIS A 147 16.46 -11.32 19.21
N GLY A 148 16.94 -11.77 20.39
CA GLY A 148 16.84 -13.16 20.85
C GLY A 148 17.72 -14.19 20.13
N GLY A 149 18.61 -14.89 20.87
CA GLY A 149 19.23 -16.16 20.48
C GLY A 149 20.00 -16.24 19.16
N ALA A 150 20.63 -17.38 18.87
CA ALA A 150 21.49 -17.56 17.69
C ALA A 150 20.77 -17.45 16.32
N HIS A 151 19.43 -17.43 16.28
CA HIS A 151 18.63 -17.56 15.05
C HIS A 151 17.76 -16.35 14.67
N SER A 152 17.69 -15.29 15.50
CA SER A 152 16.94 -14.05 15.19
C SER A 152 17.68 -12.76 15.63
N ASN A 153 18.98 -12.86 15.93
CA ASN A 153 19.84 -11.75 16.31
C ASN A 153 20.23 -10.80 15.15
N PHE A 154 19.34 -10.63 14.18
CA PHE A 154 19.50 -9.74 13.04
C PHE A 154 18.15 -9.05 12.74
N PRO A 155 18.16 -7.85 12.16
CA PRO A 155 16.94 -7.17 11.71
C PRO A 155 16.11 -8.04 10.74
N HIS A 156 14.85 -8.29 11.07
CA HIS A 156 13.99 -9.14 10.27
C HIS A 156 12.53 -8.70 10.33
N TYR A 157 11.74 -9.19 9.38
CA TYR A 157 10.29 -9.08 9.38
C TYR A 157 9.64 -10.47 9.35
N HIS A 158 8.37 -10.47 9.72
CA HIS A 158 7.49 -11.62 9.61
C HIS A 158 6.59 -11.47 8.39
N PHE A 159 6.31 -12.61 7.75
CA PHE A 159 5.48 -12.67 6.56
C PHE A 159 4.42 -13.75 6.73
N GLN A 160 3.19 -13.41 6.42
CA GLN A 160 2.08 -14.36 6.31
C GLN A 160 1.60 -14.41 4.88
N MET A 161 1.25 -15.60 4.42
CA MET A 161 0.57 -15.80 3.14
C MET A 161 -0.65 -16.68 3.34
N ARG A 162 -1.81 -16.19 2.89
CA ARG A 162 -3.06 -16.97 2.81
C ARG A 162 -3.49 -17.16 1.37
N ILE A 163 -4.13 -18.29 1.10
CA ILE A 163 -4.73 -18.63 -0.19
C ILE A 163 -6.14 -19.11 0.09
N ASP A 164 -7.14 -18.49 -0.52
CA ASP A 164 -8.56 -18.74 -0.25
C ASP A 164 -8.88 -18.60 1.25
N GLY A 165 -8.28 -17.60 1.92
CA GLY A 165 -8.38 -17.36 3.36
C GLY A 165 -7.67 -18.40 4.25
N ARG A 166 -7.12 -19.47 3.66
CA ARG A 166 -6.42 -20.54 4.38
C ARG A 166 -4.94 -20.26 4.48
N GLN A 167 -4.37 -20.65 5.61
CA GLN A 167 -2.95 -20.54 5.87
C GLN A 167 -2.09 -21.29 4.86
N PHE A 168 -1.12 -20.58 4.28
CA PHE A 168 -0.02 -21.17 3.52
C PHE A 168 1.33 -20.95 4.22
N ILE A 169 1.62 -19.72 4.64
CA ILE A 169 2.78 -19.37 5.49
C ILE A 169 2.28 -18.58 6.71
N ASN A 170 2.73 -18.92 7.91
CA ASN A 170 2.51 -18.16 9.15
C ASN A 170 3.59 -17.09 9.37
N PHE A 171 3.24 -16.04 10.11
CA PHE A 171 4.23 -15.11 10.66
C PHE A 171 5.36 -15.81 11.44
N ASN A 172 5.05 -16.86 12.19
CA ASN A 172 6.04 -17.55 13.04
C ASN A 172 6.88 -18.60 12.27
N ASP A 173 6.59 -18.86 10.99
CA ASP A 173 7.33 -19.88 10.23
C ASP A 173 8.76 -19.42 9.89
N TYR A 174 8.94 -18.13 9.64
CA TYR A 174 10.21 -17.56 9.17
C TYR A 174 10.48 -16.16 9.72
N HIS A 175 11.73 -15.92 10.13
CA HIS A 175 12.31 -14.59 10.32
C HIS A 175 13.03 -14.22 9.03
N LEU A 176 12.43 -13.36 8.22
CA LEU A 176 12.96 -12.99 6.91
C LEU A 176 13.88 -11.77 7.08
N PRO A 177 15.16 -11.86 6.69
CA PRO A 177 16.10 -10.75 6.90
C PRO A 177 15.71 -9.55 6.05
N PHE A 178 15.90 -8.36 6.62
CA PHE A 178 16.02 -7.16 5.81
C PHE A 178 17.37 -7.16 5.08
N SER A 179 17.38 -6.67 3.84
CA SER A 179 18.62 -6.34 3.14
C SER A 179 19.18 -5.00 3.64
N ASP A 180 20.47 -4.72 3.38
CA ASP A 180 21.05 -3.43 3.76
C ASP A 180 20.33 -2.25 3.10
N PHE A 181 19.85 -2.44 1.85
CA PHE A 181 19.02 -1.45 1.16
C PHE A 181 17.69 -1.22 1.87
N ASP A 182 17.01 -2.28 2.30
CA ASP A 182 15.75 -2.15 3.05
C ASP A 182 15.95 -1.34 4.33
N LEU A 183 17.01 -1.63 5.08
CA LEU A 183 17.32 -0.93 6.33
C LEU A 183 17.66 0.55 6.10
N VAL A 184 18.44 0.87 5.05
CA VAL A 184 18.74 2.26 4.69
C VAL A 184 17.46 2.99 4.28
N GLN A 185 16.63 2.40 3.42
CA GLN A 185 15.39 3.00 2.93
C GLN A 185 14.41 3.28 4.08
N MET A 186 14.17 2.29 4.95
CA MET A 186 13.26 2.43 6.09
C MET A 186 13.76 3.44 7.12
N ARG A 187 15.07 3.63 7.25
CA ARG A 187 15.62 4.64 8.15
C ARG A 187 15.58 6.03 7.52
N LEU A 188 15.87 6.15 6.22
CA LEU A 188 15.78 7.40 5.46
C LEU A 188 14.34 7.93 5.44
N SER A 189 13.33 7.06 5.35
CA SER A 189 11.91 7.47 5.37
C SER A 189 11.45 8.11 6.69
N GLN A 190 12.28 8.07 7.73
CA GLN A 190 12.03 8.73 9.01
C GLN A 190 12.71 10.10 9.10
N GLU A 191 13.54 10.48 8.11
CA GLU A 191 14.18 11.78 8.06
C GLU A 191 13.20 12.86 7.56
N PRO A 192 13.15 14.04 8.18
CA PRO A 192 12.34 15.15 7.69
C PRO A 192 12.69 15.51 6.24
N GLY A 193 11.68 15.73 5.41
CA GLY A 193 11.85 16.11 4.00
C GLY A 193 12.12 14.93 3.05
N VAL A 194 12.29 13.71 3.56
CA VAL A 194 12.46 12.52 2.74
C VAL A 194 11.13 11.78 2.66
N HIS A 195 10.56 11.71 1.46
CA HIS A 195 9.43 10.84 1.17
C HIS A 195 9.91 9.58 0.49
N SER A 196 9.50 8.42 1.00
CA SER A 196 9.84 7.11 0.45
C SER A 196 8.57 6.29 0.39
N ASP A 197 8.10 6.04 -0.82
CA ASP A 197 6.92 5.23 -1.11
C ASP A 197 7.29 4.05 -2.02
N TYR A 198 6.29 3.44 -2.65
CA TYR A 198 6.46 2.36 -3.64
C TYR A 198 6.19 2.86 -5.07
N GLY A 199 6.31 4.17 -5.29
CA GLY A 199 5.91 4.88 -6.51
C GLY A 199 4.40 4.92 -6.75
N ALA A 200 3.98 5.69 -7.75
CA ALA A 200 2.56 5.88 -8.11
C ALA A 200 1.79 4.57 -8.35
N HIS A 201 2.47 3.51 -8.79
CA HIS A 201 1.85 2.21 -9.03
C HIS A 201 1.89 1.26 -7.84
N GLY A 202 2.69 1.56 -6.81
CA GLY A 202 2.70 0.88 -5.51
C GLY A 202 1.79 1.54 -4.46
N PHE A 203 1.01 2.54 -4.88
CA PHE A 203 0.08 3.32 -4.07
C PHE A 203 -0.82 2.44 -3.19
N GLY A 204 -0.77 2.68 -1.88
CA GLY A 204 -1.59 2.00 -0.87
C GLY A 204 -2.79 2.83 -0.40
N MET A 205 -3.53 2.31 0.57
CA MET A 205 -4.65 3.04 1.17
C MET A 205 -4.18 4.22 2.02
N GLN A 206 -3.00 4.16 2.66
CA GLN A 206 -2.43 5.32 3.35
C GLN A 206 -2.22 6.50 2.38
N ASP A 207 -1.68 6.23 1.19
CA ASP A 207 -1.48 7.25 0.16
C ASP A 207 -2.82 7.80 -0.34
N ALA A 208 -3.83 6.92 -0.49
CA ALA A 208 -5.20 7.30 -0.86
C ALA A 208 -5.83 8.25 0.15
N MET A 209 -5.63 8.00 1.44
CA MET A 209 -6.19 8.80 2.53
C MET A 209 -5.40 10.08 2.82
N HIS A 210 -4.18 10.22 2.29
CA HIS A 210 -3.41 11.47 2.34
C HIS A 210 -3.87 12.50 1.30
N ALA A 211 -4.65 12.11 0.29
CA ALA A 211 -5.25 13.07 -0.64
C ALA A 211 -6.21 14.02 0.08
N ASP A 212 -6.32 15.27 -0.40
CA ASP A 212 -7.27 16.23 0.18
C ASP A 212 -8.70 15.66 0.06
N PRO A 213 -9.48 15.57 1.16
CA PRO A 213 -10.85 15.11 1.12
C PRO A 213 -11.73 15.87 0.12
N ALA A 214 -11.46 17.16 -0.13
CA ALA A 214 -12.14 17.94 -1.15
C ALA A 214 -11.85 17.42 -2.57
N ASP A 215 -10.61 17.03 -2.85
CA ASP A 215 -10.23 16.45 -4.14
C ASP A 215 -10.88 15.08 -4.32
N ILE A 216 -10.90 14.24 -3.28
CA ILE A 216 -11.64 12.97 -3.32
C ILE A 216 -13.12 13.21 -3.64
N ILE A 217 -13.75 14.17 -2.97
CA ILE A 217 -15.18 14.48 -3.19
C ILE A 217 -15.46 15.00 -4.60
N ASN A 218 -14.55 15.80 -5.17
CA ASN A 218 -14.76 16.48 -6.44
C ASN A 218 -14.34 15.65 -7.66
N TYR A 219 -13.36 14.77 -7.50
CA TYR A 219 -12.74 14.03 -8.62
C TYR A 219 -12.96 12.52 -8.58
N THR A 220 -13.75 12.01 -7.63
CA THR A 220 -14.23 10.62 -7.67
C THR A 220 -15.65 10.53 -8.20
N ASN A 221 -15.99 9.34 -8.69
CA ASN A 221 -17.32 9.01 -9.20
C ASN A 221 -18.01 8.03 -8.25
N PRO A 222 -19.32 8.16 -8.00
CA PRO A 222 -20.08 7.15 -7.28
C PRO A 222 -20.17 5.86 -8.11
N THR A 223 -20.26 4.72 -7.42
CA THR A 223 -20.52 3.41 -8.01
C THR A 223 -21.79 2.83 -7.40
N ASP A 224 -22.57 2.11 -8.21
CA ASP A 224 -23.72 1.32 -7.72
C ASP A 224 -23.28 -0.05 -7.15
N ASP A 225 -22.05 -0.47 -7.44
CA ASP A 225 -21.43 -1.67 -6.86
C ASP A 225 -20.47 -1.26 -5.73
N GLU A 226 -20.90 -1.48 -4.49
CA GLU A 226 -20.08 -1.22 -3.31
C GLU A 226 -18.76 -1.99 -3.35
N SER A 227 -18.73 -3.18 -3.96
CA SER A 227 -17.52 -4.00 -4.04
C SER A 227 -16.44 -3.37 -4.90
N ASP A 228 -16.79 -2.43 -5.80
CA ASP A 228 -15.85 -1.69 -6.64
C ASP A 228 -15.34 -0.39 -6.00
N SER A 229 -15.95 0.07 -4.90
CA SER A 229 -15.57 1.31 -4.23
C SER A 229 -14.17 1.26 -3.60
N VAL A 230 -13.46 2.38 -3.64
CA VAL A 230 -12.17 2.62 -2.94
C VAL A 230 -12.41 3.35 -1.63
N PHE A 231 -13.27 4.37 -1.67
CA PHE A 231 -13.64 5.22 -0.54
C PHE A 231 -15.11 5.03 -0.17
N ASN A 232 -15.42 5.20 1.11
CA ASN A 232 -16.76 5.48 1.58
C ASN A 232 -16.89 7.01 1.82
N ILE A 233 -17.88 7.63 1.19
CA ILE A 233 -18.14 9.07 1.29
C ILE A 233 -19.50 9.28 1.96
N GLN A 234 -19.48 9.53 3.26
CA GLN A 234 -20.70 9.80 4.02
C GLN A 234 -21.00 11.30 4.01
N THR A 235 -22.19 11.68 3.52
CA THR A 235 -22.64 13.08 3.53
C THR A 235 -23.80 13.26 4.50
N MET A 236 -23.65 14.21 5.42
CA MET A 236 -24.68 14.64 6.36
C MET A 236 -25.14 16.04 5.99
N VAL A 237 -26.45 16.22 5.83
CA VAL A 237 -27.05 17.51 5.48
C VAL A 237 -28.02 17.92 6.58
N MET A 238 -27.81 19.08 7.17
CA MET A 238 -28.63 19.64 8.24
C MET A 238 -29.22 20.98 7.80
N ALA A 239 -30.52 21.14 7.92
CA ALA A 239 -31.23 22.34 7.49
C ALA A 239 -31.90 23.01 8.71
N PRO A 240 -31.18 23.90 9.42
CA PRO A 240 -31.60 24.39 10.74
C PRO A 240 -32.80 25.33 10.69
N ASP A 241 -32.92 26.13 9.63
CA ASP A 241 -33.98 27.15 9.54
C ASP A 241 -35.21 26.66 8.78
N ASN A 242 -34.99 26.05 7.61
CA ASN A 242 -36.04 25.61 6.72
C ASN A 242 -35.76 24.17 6.23
N PRO A 243 -36.77 23.29 6.18
CA PRO A 243 -36.59 21.95 5.63
C PRO A 243 -36.14 21.99 4.17
N ILE A 244 -35.25 21.08 3.79
CA ILE A 244 -34.91 20.85 2.39
C ILE A 244 -36.09 20.20 1.70
N ARG A 245 -36.44 20.70 0.51
CA ARG A 245 -37.55 20.13 -0.26
C ARG A 245 -37.15 18.78 -0.84
N GLY A 246 -38.08 17.82 -0.86
CA GLY A 246 -37.86 16.51 -1.47
C GLY A 246 -37.45 16.60 -2.94
N GLU A 247 -37.98 17.58 -3.69
CA GLU A 247 -37.61 17.81 -5.08
C GLU A 247 -36.14 18.20 -5.26
N GLU A 248 -35.54 18.91 -4.29
CA GLU A 248 -34.12 19.30 -4.35
C GLU A 248 -33.20 18.10 -4.15
N ILE A 249 -33.60 17.16 -3.28
CA ILE A 249 -32.87 15.92 -3.05
C ILE A 249 -32.94 15.04 -4.31
N ILE A 250 -34.14 14.88 -4.89
CA ILE A 250 -34.33 14.11 -6.13
C ILE A 250 -33.49 14.71 -7.26
N ALA A 251 -33.52 16.03 -7.44
CA ALA A 251 -32.73 16.71 -8.46
C ALA A 251 -31.22 16.48 -8.28
N ALA A 252 -30.73 16.46 -7.03
CA ALA A 252 -29.32 16.17 -6.76
C ALA A 252 -28.95 14.71 -7.10
N PHE A 253 -29.81 13.73 -6.81
CA PHE A 253 -29.59 12.34 -7.22
C PHE A 253 -29.56 12.16 -8.74
N GLU A 254 -30.49 12.80 -9.45
CA GLU A 254 -30.53 12.78 -10.91
C GLU A 254 -29.29 13.45 -11.52
N GLU A 255 -28.84 14.56 -10.93
CA GLU A 255 -27.61 15.24 -11.32
C GLU A 255 -26.39 14.35 -11.10
N SER A 256 -26.30 13.65 -9.97
CA SER A 256 -25.21 12.71 -9.67
C SER A 256 -25.13 11.61 -10.73
N LYS A 257 -26.27 10.97 -11.06
CA LYS A 257 -26.33 9.94 -12.10
C LYS A 257 -25.96 10.47 -13.49
N ARG A 258 -26.38 11.70 -13.82
CA ARG A 258 -26.11 12.31 -15.13
C ARG A 258 -24.66 12.77 -15.29
N THR A 259 -24.04 13.26 -14.21
CA THR A 259 -22.73 13.91 -14.26
C THR A 259 -21.59 13.05 -13.76
N GLY A 260 -21.88 11.97 -13.01
CA GLY A 260 -20.89 11.18 -12.30
C GLY A 260 -20.32 11.87 -11.06
N ARG A 261 -20.83 13.05 -10.66
CA ARG A 261 -20.36 13.76 -9.47
C ARG A 261 -20.93 13.12 -8.20
N THR A 262 -20.15 13.15 -7.12
CA THR A 262 -20.61 12.69 -5.81
C THR A 262 -21.75 13.56 -5.27
N MET A 263 -22.63 12.98 -4.46
CA MET A 263 -23.67 13.73 -3.75
C MET A 263 -23.07 14.82 -2.84
N ALA A 264 -21.91 14.54 -2.25
CA ALA A 264 -21.17 15.50 -1.43
C ALA A 264 -20.81 16.76 -2.21
N ALA A 265 -20.25 16.62 -3.42
CA ALA A 265 -19.89 17.75 -4.27
C ALA A 265 -21.12 18.56 -4.68
N ILE A 266 -22.18 17.88 -5.12
CA ILE A 266 -23.43 18.52 -5.56
C ILE A 266 -24.09 19.30 -4.41
N PHE A 267 -24.20 18.71 -3.22
CA PHE A 267 -24.84 19.38 -2.08
C PHE A 267 -24.03 20.57 -1.57
N ARG A 268 -22.69 20.47 -1.53
CA ARG A 268 -21.82 21.60 -1.14
C ARG A 268 -22.01 22.81 -2.06
N GLU A 269 -22.08 22.58 -3.36
CA GLU A 269 -22.30 23.63 -4.35
C GLU A 269 -23.72 24.20 -4.25
N ARG A 270 -24.73 23.32 -4.23
CA ARG A 270 -26.15 23.71 -4.24
C ARG A 270 -26.56 24.54 -3.03
N PHE A 271 -26.01 24.21 -1.85
CA PHE A 271 -26.34 24.87 -0.59
C PHE A 271 -25.32 25.93 -0.17
N ALA A 272 -24.37 26.28 -1.03
CA ALA A 272 -23.38 27.32 -0.76
C ALA A 272 -24.08 28.66 -0.43
N GLY A 273 -23.71 29.26 0.71
CA GLY A 273 -24.27 30.55 1.16
C GLY A 273 -25.70 30.47 1.72
N SER A 274 -26.28 29.27 1.84
CA SER A 274 -27.53 29.04 2.57
C SER A 274 -27.27 28.73 4.04
N SER A 275 -28.32 28.60 4.85
CA SER A 275 -28.19 28.11 6.23
C SER A 275 -28.08 26.60 6.35
N VAL A 276 -28.22 25.87 5.24
CA VAL A 276 -28.03 24.41 5.20
C VAL A 276 -26.56 24.09 5.39
N GLN A 277 -26.27 23.22 6.35
CA GLN A 277 -24.93 22.74 6.67
C GLN A 277 -24.71 21.39 6.02
N VAL A 278 -23.64 21.27 5.24
CA VAL A 278 -23.23 20.01 4.60
C VAL A 278 -21.89 19.59 5.20
N GLN A 279 -21.88 18.43 5.86
CA GLN A 279 -20.66 17.80 6.37
C GLN A 279 -20.40 16.52 5.60
N THR A 280 -19.14 16.24 5.30
CA THR A 280 -18.74 15.02 4.60
C THR A 280 -17.59 14.37 5.33
N VAL A 281 -17.69 13.07 5.52
CA VAL A 281 -16.59 12.22 6.01
C VAL A 281 -16.18 11.33 4.85
N VAL A 282 -14.88 11.29 4.57
CA VAL A 282 -14.26 10.36 3.63
C VAL A 282 -13.49 9.35 4.46
N SER A 283 -13.74 8.06 4.22
CA SER A 283 -13.01 6.97 4.85
C SER A 283 -12.63 5.91 3.81
N PRO A 284 -11.72 4.99 4.14
CA PRO A 284 -11.53 3.78 3.35
C PRO A 284 -12.86 3.03 3.17
N SER A 285 -13.02 2.34 2.03
CA SER A 285 -14.14 1.41 1.83
C SER A 285 -13.98 0.13 2.66
N ASP A 286 -15.08 -0.56 2.93
CA ASP A 286 -15.08 -1.85 3.63
C ASP A 286 -14.41 -2.98 2.82
N ASN A 287 -14.07 -2.72 1.55
CA ASN A 287 -13.33 -3.66 0.69
C ASN A 287 -11.84 -3.73 1.01
N VAL A 288 -11.31 -2.74 1.74
CA VAL A 288 -9.91 -2.69 2.14
C VAL A 288 -9.63 -3.89 3.05
N PRO A 289 -8.63 -4.74 2.73
CA PRO A 289 -8.37 -5.93 3.54
C PRO A 289 -7.95 -5.52 4.94
N GLN A 290 -8.37 -6.24 5.97
CA GLN A 290 -7.96 -5.95 7.34
C GLN A 290 -6.45 -6.21 7.52
N ILE A 291 -5.76 -5.35 8.26
CA ILE A 291 -4.36 -5.60 8.64
C ILE A 291 -4.32 -6.84 9.54
N THR A 292 -3.73 -7.92 9.04
CA THR A 292 -3.62 -9.16 9.80
C THR A 292 -2.54 -9.02 10.87
N SER A 293 -2.94 -9.06 12.14
CA SER A 293 -2.01 -9.00 13.27
C SER A 293 -1.40 -10.36 13.61
N ARG A 294 -0.15 -10.34 14.09
CA ARG A 294 0.48 -11.50 14.71
C ARG A 294 -0.18 -11.76 16.07
N THR A 295 -0.63 -12.99 16.33
CA THR A 295 -1.20 -13.35 17.63
C THR A 295 -0.13 -13.20 18.72
N GLU A 296 -0.35 -12.31 19.67
CA GLU A 296 0.57 -12.16 20.80
C GLU A 296 0.48 -13.38 21.71
N HIS A 297 1.61 -14.04 21.96
CA HIS A 297 1.69 -15.01 23.05
C HIS A 297 1.61 -14.24 24.36
N LYS A 298 0.47 -14.32 25.06
CA LYS A 298 0.39 -13.85 26.45
C LYS A 298 1.50 -14.55 27.25
N PRO A 299 2.33 -13.82 28.00
CA PRO A 299 3.25 -14.42 28.94
C PRO A 299 2.45 -15.34 29.87
N ARG A 300 2.90 -16.59 30.01
CA ARG A 300 2.38 -17.49 31.05
C ARG A 300 2.97 -17.10 32.40
#